data_AF-A0A7S4DJA2-F1
#
_entry.id   AF-A0A7S4DJA2-F1
#
_cell.length_a   1.000
_cell.length_b   1.000
_cell.length_c   1.000
_cell.angle_alpha   90.00
_cell.angle_beta   90.00
_cell.angle_gamma   90.00
#
_symmetry.space_group_name_H-M   'P 1'
#
loop_
_entity.id
_entity.type
_entity.pdbx_description
1 polymer ?
#
loop_
_entity_poly.entity_id
_entity_poly.type
_entity_poly.pdbx_seq_one_letter_code
_entity_poly.pdbx_strand_id
1 'polypeptide(L)'
;AAAAAAASWGPFEEQLAGLCDTHLEHSEPRVRALVAGGLGALAARHGPAVYARLEGRLLAALAENFVRTDASIPDRIAGERVAVDDTTGWKSLETCFLAVKACVEGLGGRFLAAGHLTEDLWARVRAGAAEHVNRHVREASFQTCRALLAAHGPGGLAGAAAAAAAGGA
;
A
#
# COMPACT_ATOMS: atom_id res chain seq x y z
N ALA A 1 22.54 -1.27 0.33
CA ALA A 1 22.17 -1.41 -1.08
C ALA A 1 22.31 -2.87 -1.50
N ALA A 2 21.30 -3.69 -1.24
CA ALA A 2 21.21 -5.03 -1.81
C ALA A 2 20.45 -4.87 -3.14
N ALA A 3 21.11 -5.18 -4.25
CA ALA A 3 20.45 -5.28 -5.54
C ALA A 3 19.31 -6.30 -5.39
N ALA A 4 18.07 -5.87 -5.64
CA ALA A 4 16.93 -6.76 -5.67
C ALA A 4 17.22 -7.85 -6.70
N ALA A 5 17.53 -9.06 -6.25
CA ALA A 5 17.51 -10.22 -7.12
C ALA A 5 16.14 -10.21 -7.78
N ALA A 6 16.09 -9.97 -9.10
CA ALA A 6 14.85 -9.97 -9.84
C ALA A 6 14.15 -11.29 -9.53
N ALA A 7 13.00 -11.21 -8.85
CA ALA A 7 12.27 -12.41 -8.47
C ALA A 7 12.05 -13.22 -9.74
N SER A 8 12.66 -14.40 -9.84
CA SER A 8 12.41 -15.30 -10.97
C SER A 8 11.07 -15.99 -10.73
N TRP A 9 9.99 -15.21 -10.81
CA TRP A 9 8.61 -15.70 -10.87
C TRP A 9 8.20 -15.92 -12.33
N GLY A 10 7.23 -16.81 -12.54
CA GLY A 10 6.88 -17.29 -13.87
C GLY A 10 6.13 -16.26 -14.72
N PRO A 11 5.89 -16.58 -16.01
CA PRO A 11 5.12 -15.71 -16.91
C PRO A 11 3.71 -15.38 -16.41
N PHE A 12 3.08 -16.30 -15.66
CA PHE A 12 1.76 -16.09 -15.07
C PHE A 12 1.79 -15.00 -13.99
N GLU A 13 2.74 -15.07 -13.05
CA GLU A 13 2.84 -14.09 -11.97
C GLU A 13 3.28 -12.71 -12.49
N GLU A 14 4.10 -12.68 -13.53
CA GLU A 14 4.46 -11.45 -14.23
C GLU A 14 3.24 -10.77 -14.88
N GLN A 15 2.38 -11.53 -15.56
CA GLN A 15 1.12 -11.02 -16.13
C GLN A 15 0.17 -10.54 -15.03
N LEU A 16 0.04 -11.30 -13.94
CA LEU A 16 -0.83 -10.94 -12.82
C LEU A 16 -0.33 -9.66 -12.12
N ALA A 17 0.98 -9.50 -11.91
CA ALA A 17 1.56 -8.29 -11.37
C ALA A 17 1.30 -7.09 -12.28
N GLY A 18 1.42 -7.24 -13.60
CA GLY A 18 1.09 -6.19 -14.58
C GLY A 18 -0.39 -5.79 -14.56
N LEU A 19 -1.31 -6.75 -14.40
CA LEU A 19 -2.73 -6.47 -14.23
C LEU A 19 -3.01 -5.72 -12.92
N CYS A 20 -2.36 -6.12 -11.83
CA CYS A 20 -2.49 -5.42 -10.54
C CYS A 20 -1.99 -3.98 -10.64
N ASP A 21 -0.85 -3.75 -11.30
CA ASP A 21 -0.30 -2.41 -11.52
C ASP A 21 -1.24 -1.53 -12.35
N THR A 22 -1.76 -2.07 -13.45
CA THR A 22 -2.71 -1.38 -14.34
C THR A 22 -4.01 -0.98 -13.63
N HIS A 23 -4.48 -1.81 -12.70
CA HIS A 23 -5.79 -1.66 -12.05
C HIS A 23 -5.72 -1.11 -10.63
N LEU A 24 -4.55 -0.70 -10.16
CA LEU A 24 -4.35 -0.16 -8.81
C LEU A 24 -5.29 1.03 -8.51
N GLU A 25 -5.51 1.88 -9.50
CA GLU A 25 -6.38 3.07 -9.42
C GLU A 25 -7.65 2.92 -10.27
N HIS A 26 -8.11 1.69 -10.48
CA HIS A 26 -9.32 1.42 -11.24
C HIS A 26 -10.53 2.19 -10.66
N SER A 27 -11.44 2.67 -11.50
CA SER A 27 -12.59 3.50 -11.08
C SER A 27 -13.54 2.77 -10.10
N GLU A 28 -13.78 1.48 -10.34
CA GLU A 28 -14.60 0.60 -9.47
C GLU A 28 -13.82 0.17 -8.20
N PRO A 29 -14.29 0.54 -6.99
CA PRO A 29 -13.64 0.19 -5.72
C PRO A 29 -13.44 -1.31 -5.50
N ARG A 30 -14.41 -2.14 -5.92
CA ARG A 30 -14.30 -3.60 -5.76
C ARG A 30 -13.12 -4.19 -6.54
N VAL A 31 -12.83 -3.64 -7.72
CA VAL A 31 -11.65 -4.05 -8.51
C VAL A 31 -10.38 -3.70 -7.77
N ARG A 32 -10.27 -2.48 -7.22
CA ARG A 32 -9.08 -2.07 -6.46
C ARG A 32 -8.85 -2.94 -5.21
N ALA A 33 -9.92 -3.32 -4.51
CA ALA A 33 -9.82 -4.22 -3.35
C ALA A 33 -9.30 -5.61 -3.74
N LEU A 34 -9.75 -6.15 -4.87
CA LEU A 34 -9.23 -7.41 -5.42
C LEU A 34 -7.76 -7.28 -5.86
N VAL A 35 -7.38 -6.15 -6.45
CA VAL A 35 -5.98 -5.84 -6.79
C VAL A 35 -5.10 -5.84 -5.54
N ALA A 36 -5.51 -5.15 -4.47
CA ALA A 36 -4.79 -5.16 -3.20
C ALA A 36 -4.60 -6.58 -2.66
N GLY A 37 -5.66 -7.41 -2.68
CA GLY A 37 -5.58 -8.81 -2.28
C GLY A 37 -4.62 -9.64 -3.16
N GLY A 38 -4.65 -9.43 -4.48
CA GLY A 38 -3.75 -10.08 -5.43
C GLY A 38 -2.28 -9.72 -5.17
N LEU A 39 -1.99 -8.45 -4.89
CA LEU A 39 -0.65 -8.00 -4.51
C LEU A 39 -0.17 -8.63 -3.20
N GLY A 40 -1.04 -8.72 -2.19
CA GLY A 40 -0.72 -9.41 -0.94
C GLY A 40 -0.40 -10.89 -1.15
N ALA A 41 -1.18 -11.58 -1.99
CA ALA A 41 -0.94 -12.99 -2.32
C ALA A 41 0.37 -13.19 -3.10
N LEU A 42 0.66 -12.33 -4.06
CA LEU A 42 1.94 -12.32 -4.79
C LEU A 42 3.11 -12.10 -3.83
N ALA A 43 3.00 -11.12 -2.93
CA ALA A 43 4.04 -10.79 -1.96
C ALA A 43 4.27 -11.95 -0.97
N ALA A 44 3.21 -12.61 -0.50
CA ALA A 44 3.32 -13.80 0.34
C ALA A 44 4.09 -14.93 -0.34
N ARG A 45 3.81 -15.17 -1.63
CA ARG A 45 4.40 -16.27 -2.40
C ARG A 45 5.84 -15.98 -2.84
N HIS A 46 6.12 -14.77 -3.31
CA HIS A 46 7.39 -14.43 -3.98
C HIS A 46 8.29 -13.50 -3.17
N GLY A 47 7.83 -13.06 -2.00
CA GLY A 47 8.65 -12.33 -1.04
C GLY A 47 8.79 -10.83 -1.34
N PRO A 48 9.75 -10.16 -0.68
CA PRO A 48 9.80 -8.69 -0.63
C PRO A 48 10.03 -8.00 -1.98
N ALA A 49 10.56 -8.72 -2.97
CA ALA A 49 10.78 -8.19 -4.32
C ALA A 49 9.48 -7.75 -5.02
N VAL A 50 8.33 -8.35 -4.65
CA VAL A 50 7.02 -7.94 -5.17
C VAL A 50 6.70 -6.50 -4.79
N TYR A 51 6.84 -6.17 -3.49
CA TYR A 51 6.61 -4.81 -3.03
C TYR A 51 7.63 -3.85 -3.61
N ALA A 52 8.92 -4.22 -3.65
CA ALA A 52 9.98 -3.37 -4.20
C ALA A 52 9.71 -2.92 -5.65
N ARG A 53 9.09 -3.79 -6.46
CA ARG A 53 8.69 -3.46 -7.83
C ARG A 53 7.59 -2.41 -7.90
N LEU A 54 6.66 -2.44 -6.94
CA LEU A 54 5.45 -1.61 -6.93
C LEU A 54 5.58 -0.39 -6.02
N GLU A 55 6.60 -0.33 -5.19
CA GLU A 55 6.81 0.68 -4.15
C GLU A 55 6.76 2.08 -4.73
N GLY A 56 7.53 2.35 -5.79
CA GLY A 56 7.54 3.67 -6.43
C GLY A 56 6.16 4.08 -6.93
N ARG A 57 5.40 3.15 -7.51
CA ARG A 57 4.05 3.41 -8.01
C ARG A 57 3.03 3.63 -6.89
N LEU A 58 3.09 2.83 -5.82
CA LEU A 58 2.24 2.96 -4.64
C LEU A 58 2.51 4.28 -3.89
N LEU A 59 3.77 4.64 -3.68
CA LEU A 59 4.13 5.89 -3.02
C LEU A 59 3.75 7.11 -3.87
N ALA A 60 3.91 7.04 -5.20
CA ALA A 60 3.42 8.07 -6.11
C ALA A 60 1.89 8.21 -6.02
N ALA A 61 1.15 7.10 -6.10
CA ALA A 61 -0.31 7.11 -5.98
C ALA A 61 -0.77 7.68 -4.62
N LEU A 62 -0.11 7.28 -3.53
CA LEU A 62 -0.37 7.84 -2.21
C LEU A 62 -0.07 9.35 -2.16
N ALA A 63 0.91 9.86 -2.91
CA ALA A 63 1.26 11.28 -2.94
C ALA A 63 0.23 12.09 -3.71
N GLU A 64 -0.03 11.66 -4.94
CA GLU A 64 -0.91 12.34 -5.89
C GLU A 64 -2.34 12.41 -5.37
N ASN A 65 -2.78 11.34 -4.70
CA ASN A 65 -4.12 11.28 -4.13
C ASN A 65 -4.19 11.80 -2.70
N PHE A 66 -3.10 12.25 -2.04
CA PHE A 66 -3.19 12.75 -0.65
C PHE A 66 -3.79 14.15 -0.56
N VAL A 67 -3.67 14.95 -1.62
CA VAL A 67 -4.20 16.32 -1.69
C VAL A 67 -5.37 16.35 -2.66
N ARG A 68 -6.52 16.87 -2.21
CA ARG A 68 -7.68 17.10 -3.08
C ARG A 68 -7.31 18.17 -4.10
N THR A 69 -7.28 17.81 -5.37
CA THR A 69 -7.32 18.79 -6.46
C THR A 69 -8.74 18.84 -7.00
N ASP A 70 -9.40 19.99 -6.88
CA ASP A 70 -10.76 20.25 -7.40
C ASP A 70 -10.89 20.00 -8.92
N ALA A 71 -9.76 19.93 -9.63
CA ALA A 71 -9.69 19.60 -11.05
C ALA A 71 -9.95 18.11 -11.37
N SER A 72 -9.89 17.20 -10.39
CA SER A 72 -9.74 15.77 -10.65
C SER A 72 -11.03 14.96 -10.67
N ILE A 73 -12.18 15.55 -10.33
CA ILE A 73 -13.48 14.86 -10.31
C ILE A 73 -14.41 15.62 -11.26
N PRO A 74 -14.79 15.03 -12.42
CA PRO A 74 -15.94 15.53 -13.12
C PRO A 74 -17.15 15.20 -12.24
N ASP A 75 -17.54 16.17 -11.41
CA ASP A 75 -18.79 16.18 -10.64
C ASP A 75 -19.96 16.22 -11.61
N ARG A 76 -20.13 15.23 -12.48
CA ARG A 76 -21.18 15.20 -13.51
C ARG A 76 -21.70 13.79 -13.69
N ILE A 77 -22.80 13.48 -13.00
CA ILE A 77 -23.68 12.37 -13.36
C ILE A 77 -24.79 12.97 -14.22
N ALA A 78 -24.97 12.45 -15.44
CA ALA A 78 -25.97 12.95 -16.40
C ALA A 78 -25.92 14.47 -16.69
N GLY A 79 -24.75 15.10 -16.55
CA GLY A 79 -24.57 16.54 -16.80
C GLY A 79 -24.80 17.45 -15.59
N GLU A 80 -25.30 16.93 -14.47
CA GLU A 80 -25.55 17.70 -13.24
C GLU A 80 -24.38 17.64 -12.25
N ARG A 81 -24.10 18.77 -11.60
CA ARG A 81 -23.15 18.82 -10.48
C ARG A 81 -23.71 18.08 -9.27
N VAL A 82 -23.33 16.82 -9.15
CA VAL A 82 -23.59 16.02 -7.95
C VAL A 82 -22.54 16.40 -6.91
N ALA A 83 -22.99 16.80 -5.72
CA ALA A 83 -22.11 16.92 -4.57
C ALA A 83 -21.58 15.52 -4.26
N VAL A 84 -20.38 15.24 -4.73
CA VAL A 84 -19.61 14.08 -4.33
C VAL A 84 -19.41 14.25 -2.83
N ASP A 85 -20.02 13.38 -2.03
CA ASP A 85 -20.00 13.53 -0.58
C ASP A 85 -18.54 13.56 -0.06
N ASP A 86 -18.30 14.04 1.15
CA ASP A 86 -16.96 14.13 1.74
C ASP A 86 -16.17 12.79 1.78
N THR A 87 -16.82 11.70 1.36
CA THR A 87 -16.28 10.35 1.28
C THR A 87 -16.01 9.81 -0.12
N THR A 88 -16.55 10.41 -1.17
CA THR A 88 -16.32 10.04 -2.56
C THR A 88 -15.35 11.05 -3.17
N GLY A 89 -14.34 10.63 -3.95
CA GLY A 89 -13.43 11.58 -4.63
C GLY A 89 -11.95 11.45 -4.33
N TRP A 90 -11.57 10.75 -3.26
CA TRP A 90 -10.18 10.32 -3.03
C TRP A 90 -9.95 9.03 -3.84
N LYS A 91 -9.92 9.20 -5.18
CA LYS A 91 -10.10 8.22 -6.27
C LYS A 91 -9.54 6.81 -6.04
N SER A 92 -8.45 6.69 -5.29
CA SER A 92 -7.78 5.42 -5.01
C SER A 92 -7.05 5.40 -3.66
N LEU A 93 -7.04 6.50 -2.89
CA LEU A 93 -6.13 6.67 -1.74
C LEU A 93 -6.34 5.60 -0.66
N GLU A 94 -7.60 5.38 -0.27
CA GLU A 94 -7.99 4.31 0.65
C GLU A 94 -7.43 2.97 0.17
N THR A 95 -7.63 2.65 -1.11
CA THR A 95 -7.23 1.34 -1.63
C THR A 95 -5.73 1.20 -1.82
N CYS A 96 -4.99 2.30 -2.03
CA CYS A 96 -3.53 2.30 -1.99
C CYS A 96 -3.04 1.94 -0.59
N PHE A 97 -3.65 2.48 0.47
CA PHE A 97 -3.35 2.05 1.84
C PHE A 97 -3.69 0.57 2.07
N LEU A 98 -4.82 0.09 1.54
CA LEU A 98 -5.19 -1.33 1.61
C LEU A 98 -4.23 -2.24 0.81
N ALA A 99 -3.66 -1.77 -0.30
CA ALA A 99 -2.65 -2.50 -1.06
C ALA A 99 -1.33 -2.61 -0.27
N VAL A 100 -0.88 -1.51 0.36
CA VAL A 100 0.26 -1.56 1.29
C VAL A 100 -0.03 -2.53 2.43
N LYS A 101 -1.19 -2.42 3.08
CA LYS A 101 -1.63 -3.33 4.14
C LYS A 101 -1.57 -4.80 3.69
N ALA A 102 -2.12 -5.13 2.52
CA ALA A 102 -2.14 -6.49 2.02
C ALA A 102 -0.73 -7.02 1.75
N CYS A 103 0.19 -6.19 1.23
CA CYS A 103 1.59 -6.54 1.08
C CYS A 103 2.28 -6.79 2.43
N VAL A 104 2.03 -5.93 3.43
CA VAL A 104 2.55 -6.11 4.80
C VAL A 104 2.04 -7.41 5.41
N GLU A 105 0.74 -7.70 5.29
CA GLU A 105 0.14 -8.95 5.79
C GLU A 105 0.70 -10.19 5.08
N GLY A 106 0.89 -10.12 3.76
CA GLY A 106 1.46 -11.22 2.98
C GLY A 106 2.94 -11.49 3.33
N LEU A 107 3.72 -10.45 3.60
CA LEU A 107 5.14 -10.57 3.90
C LEU A 107 5.45 -10.80 5.38
N GLY A 108 4.57 -10.34 6.27
CA GLY A 108 4.83 -10.30 7.72
C GLY A 108 6.15 -9.59 8.03
N GLY A 109 6.94 -10.16 8.95
CA GLY A 109 8.24 -9.60 9.35
C GLY A 109 9.26 -9.45 8.22
N ARG A 110 9.08 -10.15 7.08
CA ARG A 110 9.94 -10.00 5.90
C ARG A 110 9.78 -8.62 5.25
N PHE A 111 8.64 -7.95 5.43
CA PHE A 111 8.44 -6.57 4.96
C PHE A 111 9.44 -5.62 5.65
N LEU A 112 9.56 -5.76 6.97
CA LEU A 112 10.42 -4.93 7.80
C LEU A 112 11.90 -5.27 7.60
N ALA A 113 12.24 -6.57 7.57
CA ALA A 113 13.60 -7.02 7.34
C ALA A 113 14.14 -6.61 5.96
N ALA A 114 13.27 -6.39 4.97
CA ALA A 114 13.65 -5.87 3.66
C ALA A 114 13.85 -4.34 3.62
N GLY A 115 13.54 -3.63 4.71
CA GLY A 115 13.67 -2.16 4.78
C GLY A 115 12.54 -1.39 4.10
N HIS A 116 11.40 -2.03 3.83
CA HIS A 116 10.27 -1.42 3.10
C HIS A 116 9.44 -0.44 3.94
N LEU A 117 9.59 -0.47 5.27
CA LEU A 117 9.06 0.59 6.13
C LEU A 117 10.02 1.78 6.11
N THR A 118 9.94 2.57 5.05
CA THR A 118 10.70 3.82 4.90
C THR A 118 10.06 4.96 5.69
N GLU A 119 10.83 6.01 5.98
CA GLU A 119 10.31 7.23 6.60
C GLU A 119 9.21 7.89 5.75
N ASP A 120 9.32 7.84 4.42
CA ASP A 120 8.29 8.37 3.51
C ASP A 120 6.98 7.58 3.61
N LEU A 121 7.06 6.24 3.59
CA LEU A 121 5.89 5.39 3.78
C LEU A 121 5.24 5.66 5.14
N TRP A 122 6.05 5.74 6.21
CA TRP A 122 5.54 5.98 7.55
C TRP A 122 4.88 7.36 7.67
N ALA A 123 5.49 8.42 7.12
CA ALA A 123 4.93 9.76 7.13
C ALA A 123 3.54 9.80 6.48
N ARG A 124 3.35 9.10 5.36
CA ARG A 124 2.07 9.00 4.65
C ARG A 124 1.02 8.23 5.44
N VAL A 125 1.39 7.08 6.01
CA VAL A 125 0.48 6.28 6.86
C VAL A 125 0.04 7.09 8.08
N ARG A 126 0.98 7.78 8.74
CA ARG A 126 0.70 8.64 9.89
C ARG A 126 -0.26 9.77 9.54
N ALA A 127 0.01 10.50 8.46
CA ALA A 127 -0.84 11.59 8.00
C ALA A 127 -2.24 11.08 7.59
N GLY A 128 -2.30 9.94 6.88
CA GLY A 128 -3.55 9.28 6.52
C GLY A 128 -4.42 8.91 7.73
N ALA A 129 -3.81 8.39 8.80
CA ALA A 129 -4.53 7.98 10.00
C ALA A 129 -4.95 9.16 10.90
N ALA A 130 -4.05 10.11 11.13
CA ALA A 130 -4.21 11.15 12.16
C ALA A 130 -4.79 12.46 11.63
N GLU A 131 -4.53 12.80 10.36
CA GLU A 131 -4.75 14.16 9.84
C GLU A 131 -5.79 14.19 8.70
N HIS A 132 -5.99 13.07 8.01
CA HIS A 132 -6.85 13.05 6.82
C HIS A 132 -8.34 13.23 7.16
N VAL A 133 -9.06 14.05 6.39
CA VAL A 133 -10.48 14.37 6.64
C VAL A 133 -11.45 13.22 6.30
N ASN A 134 -11.11 12.39 5.32
CA ASN A 134 -11.95 11.26 4.89
C ASN A 134 -11.84 10.07 5.86
N ARG A 135 -12.98 9.64 6.44
CA ARG A 135 -13.06 8.52 7.39
C ARG A 135 -12.56 7.18 6.86
N HIS A 136 -12.78 6.88 5.58
CA HIS A 136 -12.37 5.60 4.97
C HIS A 136 -10.86 5.57 4.75
N VAL A 137 -10.27 6.70 4.36
CA VAL A 137 -8.80 6.84 4.30
C VAL A 137 -8.20 6.64 5.69
N ARG A 138 -8.74 7.30 6.71
CA ARG A 138 -8.27 7.11 8.10
C ARG A 138 -8.38 5.66 8.55
N GLU A 139 -9.51 5.01 8.28
CA GLU A 139 -9.72 3.60 8.59
C GLU A 139 -8.65 2.73 7.92
N ALA A 140 -8.47 2.86 6.59
CA ALA A 140 -7.48 2.10 5.84
C ALA A 140 -6.06 2.33 6.39
N SER A 141 -5.69 3.58 6.70
CA SER A 141 -4.39 3.89 7.30
C SER A 141 -4.22 3.24 8.69
N PHE A 142 -5.25 3.24 9.55
CA PHE A 142 -5.19 2.53 10.84
C PHE A 142 -5.10 1.01 10.66
N GLN A 143 -5.77 0.44 9.66
CA GLN A 143 -5.61 -0.97 9.33
C GLN A 143 -4.18 -1.29 8.87
N THR A 144 -3.54 -0.39 8.12
CA THR A 144 -2.12 -0.49 7.74
C THR A 144 -1.21 -0.41 8.97
N CYS A 145 -1.46 0.51 9.91
CA CYS A 145 -0.73 0.57 11.18
C CYS A 145 -0.82 -0.77 11.94
N ARG A 146 -2.02 -1.36 12.01
CA ARG A 146 -2.23 -2.66 12.66
C ARG A 146 -1.43 -3.77 11.97
N ALA A 147 -1.41 -3.80 10.64
CA ALA A 147 -0.63 -4.78 9.87
C ALA A 147 0.88 -4.62 10.12
N LEU A 148 1.39 -3.38 10.16
CA LEU A 148 2.79 -3.08 10.46
C LEU A 148 3.17 -3.55 11.88
N LEU A 149 2.32 -3.30 12.87
CA LEU A 149 2.52 -3.79 14.24
C LEU A 149 2.50 -5.33 14.29
N ALA A 150 1.58 -5.98 13.58
CA ALA A 150 1.54 -7.44 13.52
C ALA A 150 2.79 -8.03 12.86
N ALA A 151 3.33 -7.36 11.82
CA ALA A 151 4.56 -7.77 11.15
C ALA A 151 5.79 -7.74 12.06
N HIS A 152 5.80 -6.94 13.14
CA HIS A 152 6.88 -6.94 14.13
C HIS A 152 6.94 -8.21 15.02
N GLY A 153 5.92 -9.08 14.99
CA GLY A 153 5.86 -10.29 15.82
C GLY A 153 5.85 -10.00 17.35
N PRO A 154 5.97 -11.04 18.20
CA PRO A 154 5.94 -10.90 19.67
C PRO A 154 7.10 -10.09 20.30
N GLY A 155 8.02 -9.54 19.49
CA GLY A 155 9.16 -8.74 19.94
C GLY A 155 9.09 -7.25 19.60
N GLY A 156 8.10 -6.80 18.81
CA GLY A 156 7.95 -5.38 18.47
C GLY A 156 9.16 -4.75 17.77
N LEU A 157 9.26 -3.42 17.85
CA LEU A 157 10.43 -2.63 17.40
C LEU A 157 11.73 -3.03 18.14
N ALA A 158 11.62 -3.55 19.37
CA ALA A 158 12.75 -4.01 20.17
C ALA A 158 13.39 -5.29 19.61
N GLY A 159 12.58 -6.21 19.06
CA GLY A 159 13.06 -7.43 18.40
C GLY A 159 13.79 -7.15 17.09
N ALA A 160 13.38 -6.13 16.35
CA ALA A 160 14.05 -5.69 15.13
C ALA A 160 15.44 -5.07 15.42
N ALA A 161 15.55 -4.25 16.47
CA ALA A 161 16.83 -3.70 16.92
C ALA A 161 17.81 -4.80 17.41
N ALA A 162 17.30 -5.81 18.12
CA ALA A 162 18.10 -6.95 18.57
C ALA A 162 18.55 -7.86 17.41
N ALA A 163 17.70 -8.10 16.41
CA ALA A 163 18.06 -8.87 15.22
C ALA A 163 19.09 -8.13 14.34
N ALA A 164 18.98 -6.80 14.21
CA ALA A 164 19.97 -5.99 13.51
C ALA A 164 21.34 -5.99 14.22
N ALA A 165 21.36 -6.04 15.56
CA ALA A 165 22.60 -6.15 16.33
C ALA A 165 23.24 -7.55 16.26
N ALA A 166 22.44 -8.61 16.08
CA ALA A 166 22.92 -9.99 16.01
C ALA A 166 23.49 -10.41 14.64
N GLY A 167 23.16 -9.68 13.56
CA GLY A 167 23.62 -9.98 12.19
C GLY A 167 24.95 -9.34 11.80
N GLY A 168 25.67 -8.72 12.73
CA GLY A 168 26.92 -7.97 12.50
C GLY A 168 28.19 -8.61 13.06
N ALA A 169 28.19 -9.91 13.39
CA ALA A 169 29.35 -10.65 13.88
C ALA A 169 29.82 -11.70 12.87
#